data_AF-A0A2M9G4J7-F1
#
_entry.id   AF-A0A2M9G4J7-F1
#
_cell.length_a   1.000
_cell.length_b   1.000
_cell.length_c   1.000
_cell.angle_alpha   90.00
_cell.angle_beta   90.00
_cell.angle_gamma   90.00
#
_symmetry.space_group_name_H-M   'P 1'
#
loop_
_entity.id
_entity.type
_entity.pdbx_description
1 polymer ?
#
loop_
_entity_poly.entity_id
_entity_poly.type
_entity_poly.pdbx_seq_one_letter_code
_entity_poly.pdbx_strand_id
1 'polypeptide(L)'
;MLADGVTCAVMGVALAAGAGFVASLTGLPGGLLFWAGLALLPVAAFMLLTARSARPSRAAAWIIIAGNEAWVLGSVLLMLAGWVEPNALGYAFIAVQAAAVALLATIEFLALRRLSAAAA
;
A
#
# COMPACT_ATOMS: atom_id res chain seq x y z
N MET A 1 1.42 5.89 9.74
CA MET A 1 1.82 7.02 8.89
C MET A 1 3.30 6.94 8.52
N LEU A 2 4.25 7.06 9.46
CA LEU A 2 5.68 7.00 9.09
C LEU A 2 6.09 5.61 8.57
N ALA A 3 5.84 4.56 9.35
CA ALA A 3 6.16 3.19 8.95
C ALA A 3 5.51 2.84 7.61
N ASP A 4 4.21 3.14 7.47
CA ASP A 4 3.46 2.93 6.24
C ASP A 4 4.05 3.69 5.04
N GLY A 5 4.32 4.99 5.20
CA GLY A 5 4.94 5.79 4.15
C GLY A 5 6.32 5.29 3.73
N VAL A 6 7.14 4.78 4.67
CA VAL A 6 8.44 4.18 4.35
C VAL A 6 8.26 2.86 3.60
N THR A 7 7.38 1.97 4.07
CA THR A 7 7.13 0.68 3.39
C THR A 7 6.54 0.89 1.99
N CYS A 8 5.64 1.87 1.85
CA CYS A 8 5.04 2.26 0.58
C CYS A 8 6.08 2.84 -0.38
N ALA A 9 7.00 3.69 0.10
CA ALA A 9 8.10 4.20 -0.71
C ALA A 9 9.04 3.09 -1.17
N VAL A 10 9.45 2.19 -0.27
CA VAL A 10 10.33 1.06 -0.58
C VAL A 10 9.68 0.15 -1.63
N MET A 11 8.42 -0.23 -1.45
CA MET A 11 7.67 -1.05 -2.42
C MET A 11 7.52 -0.31 -3.75
N GLY A 12 7.17 0.97 -3.72
CA GLY A 12 7.02 1.80 -4.92
C GLY A 12 8.29 1.86 -5.75
N VAL A 13 9.44 2.12 -5.12
CA VAL A 13 10.75 2.12 -5.79
C VAL A 13 11.11 0.73 -6.31
N ALA A 14 10.93 -0.32 -5.49
CA ALA A 14 11.25 -1.69 -5.87
C ALA A 14 10.43 -2.12 -7.11
N LEU A 15 9.15 -1.78 -7.16
CA LEU A 15 8.28 -2.09 -8.29
C LEU A 15 8.58 -1.23 -9.51
N ALA A 16 8.79 0.08 -9.36
CA ALA A 16 9.05 0.97 -10.49
C ALA A 16 10.42 0.69 -11.15
N ALA A 17 11.46 0.45 -10.36
CA ALA A 17 12.80 0.18 -10.89
C ALA A 17 13.02 -1.31 -11.22
N GLY A 18 12.36 -2.22 -10.49
CA GLY A 18 12.55 -3.66 -10.57
C GLY A 18 11.43 -4.42 -11.29
N ALA A 19 10.48 -3.74 -11.93
CA ALA A 19 9.29 -4.34 -12.54
C ALA A 19 9.58 -5.60 -13.38
N GLY A 20 10.58 -5.53 -14.28
CA GLY A 20 10.95 -6.65 -15.14
C GLY A 20 11.48 -7.87 -14.37
N PHE A 21 12.26 -7.63 -13.32
CA PHE A 21 12.78 -8.70 -12.45
C PHE A 21 11.67 -9.31 -11.59
N VAL A 22 10.80 -8.48 -11.00
CA VAL A 22 9.67 -8.99 -10.22
C VAL A 22 8.69 -9.75 -11.12
N ALA A 23 8.43 -9.25 -12.34
CA ALA A 23 7.60 -9.93 -13.33
C ALA A 23 8.15 -11.32 -13.70
N SER A 24 9.46 -11.45 -13.92
CA SER A 24 10.05 -12.73 -14.29
C SER A 24 9.94 -13.79 -13.20
N LEU A 25 9.92 -13.38 -11.92
CA LEU A 25 9.73 -14.27 -10.78
C LEU A 25 8.27 -14.60 -10.50
N THR A 26 7.36 -13.63 -10.68
CA THR A 26 5.97 -13.73 -10.22
C THR A 26 4.97 -14.11 -11.31
N GLY A 27 5.35 -13.99 -12.59
CA GLY A 27 4.43 -14.11 -13.72
C GLY A 27 3.46 -12.92 -13.86
N LEU A 28 3.61 -11.87 -13.04
CA LEU A 28 2.77 -10.68 -13.15
C LEU A 28 3.18 -9.84 -14.37
N PRO A 29 2.23 -9.14 -15.03
CA PRO A 29 2.57 -8.25 -16.11
C PRO A 29 3.52 -7.15 -15.64
N GLY A 30 4.68 -7.00 -16.29
CA GLY A 30 5.67 -5.98 -15.92
C GLY A 30 5.12 -4.56 -15.96
N GLY A 31 4.23 -4.26 -16.93
CA GLY A 31 3.55 -2.97 -16.99
C GLY A 31 2.67 -2.70 -15.77
N LEU A 32 1.96 -3.71 -15.27
CA LEU A 32 1.15 -3.60 -14.06
C LEU A 32 2.02 -3.24 -12.85
N LEU A 33 3.13 -3.96 -12.67
CA LEU A 33 4.07 -3.72 -11.58
C LEU A 33 4.70 -2.33 -11.65
N PHE A 34 5.12 -1.91 -12.85
CA PHE A 34 5.73 -0.59 -13.06
C PHE A 34 4.77 0.55 -12.69
N TRP A 35 3.54 0.52 -13.22
CA TRP A 35 2.55 1.56 -12.96
C TRP A 35 2.04 1.53 -11.52
N ALA A 36 1.91 0.34 -10.91
CA ALA A 36 1.65 0.20 -9.48
C ALA A 36 2.75 0.85 -8.65
N GLY A 37 4.02 0.59 -8.98
CA GLY A 37 5.17 1.20 -8.32
C GLY A 37 5.16 2.72 -8.41
N LEU A 38 4.94 3.27 -9.61
CA LEU A 38 4.82 4.71 -9.81
C LEU A 38 3.65 5.34 -9.05
N ALA A 39 2.50 4.66 -8.96
CA ALA A 39 1.34 5.15 -8.22
C ALA A 39 1.58 5.18 -6.70
N LEU A 40 2.39 4.25 -6.16
CA LEU A 40 2.74 4.22 -4.74
C LEU A 40 3.65 5.39 -4.32
N LEU A 41 4.53 5.89 -5.19
CA LEU A 41 5.46 6.96 -4.84
C LEU A 41 4.80 8.27 -4.37
N PRO A 42 3.80 8.85 -5.08
CA PRO A 42 3.10 10.04 -4.58
C PRO A 42 2.29 9.75 -3.30
N VAL A 43 1.74 8.53 -3.16
CA VAL A 43 1.03 8.12 -1.94
C VAL A 43 1.99 8.05 -0.75
N ALA A 44 3.17 7.45 -0.93
CA ALA A 44 4.22 7.40 0.07
C ALA A 44 4.69 8.80 0.47
N ALA A 45 4.89 9.69 -0.51
CA ALA A 45 5.24 11.09 -0.23
C ALA A 45 4.16 11.78 0.62
N PHE A 46 2.88 11.58 0.29
CA PHE A 46 1.76 12.12 1.08
C PHE A 46 1.72 11.57 2.51
N MET A 47 1.91 10.27 2.70
CA MET A 47 1.98 9.63 4.02
C MET A 47 3.14 10.17 4.85
N LEU A 48 4.34 10.30 4.25
CA LEU A 48 5.53 10.81 4.92
C LEU A 48 5.39 12.29 5.28
N LEU A 49 4.82 13.11 4.41
CA LEU A 49 4.52 14.52 4.71
C LEU A 49 3.51 14.64 5.87
N THR A 50 2.47 13.81 5.87
CA THR A 50 1.49 13.75 6.96
C THR A 50 2.14 13.33 8.28
N ALA A 51 3.09 12.40 8.24
CA ALA A 51 3.82 11.92 9.41
C ALA A 51 4.80 12.96 10.01
N ARG A 52 5.20 13.99 9.26
CA ARG A 52 6.08 15.07 9.74
C ARG A 52 5.36 16.08 10.64
N SER A 53 4.04 16.13 10.59
CA SER A 53 3.26 17.06 11.42
C SER A 53 3.13 16.55 12.86
N ALA A 54 3.48 17.37 13.84
CA ALA A 54 3.28 17.06 15.27
C ALA A 54 1.81 16.82 15.64
N ARG A 55 0.88 17.40 14.87
CA ARG A 55 -0.55 17.13 14.93
C ARG A 55 -1.04 16.76 13.52
N PRO A 56 -1.01 15.47 13.15
CA PRO A 56 -1.46 15.02 11.84
C PRO A 56 -2.93 15.38 11.61
N SER A 57 -3.26 15.85 10.41
CA SER A 57 -4.65 16.12 10.05
C SER A 57 -5.46 14.83 10.08
N ARG A 58 -6.59 14.83 10.81
CA ARG A 58 -7.53 13.70 10.86
C ARG A 58 -8.07 13.35 9.48
N ALA A 59 -8.30 14.35 8.63
CA ALA A 59 -8.75 14.13 7.26
C ALA A 59 -7.67 13.43 6.43
N ALA A 60 -6.41 13.84 6.56
CA ALA A 60 -5.30 13.19 5.87
C ALA A 60 -5.12 11.72 6.32
N ALA A 61 -5.21 11.45 7.63
CA ALA A 61 -5.18 10.09 8.16
C ALA A 61 -6.29 9.21 7.57
N TRP A 62 -7.52 9.72 7.47
CA TRP A 62 -8.62 8.99 6.85
C TRP A 62 -8.44 8.74 5.37
N ILE A 63 -7.88 9.70 4.62
CA ILE A 63 -7.55 9.51 3.20
C ILE A 63 -6.53 8.38 3.03
N ILE A 64 -5.49 8.34 3.89
CA ILE A 64 -4.47 7.30 3.87
C ILE A 64 -5.10 5.92 4.14
N ILE A 65 -5.89 5.80 5.21
CA ILE A 65 -6.57 4.55 5.56
C ILE A 65 -7.48 4.09 4.42
N ALA A 66 -8.32 4.97 3.88
CA ALA A 66 -9.22 4.62 2.78
C ALA A 66 -8.46 4.21 1.50
N GLY A 67 -7.34 4.86 1.21
CA GLY A 67 -6.47 4.48 0.10
C GLY A 67 -5.85 3.08 0.28
N ASN A 68 -5.38 2.78 1.50
CA ASN A 68 -4.85 1.46 1.84
C ASN A 68 -5.92 0.37 1.74
N GLU A 69 -7.13 0.62 2.23
CA GLU A 69 -8.26 -0.32 2.08
C GLU A 69 -8.61 -0.54 0.59
N ALA A 70 -8.64 0.53 -0.22
CA ALA A 70 -8.86 0.41 -1.65
C ALA A 70 -7.76 -0.40 -2.36
N TRP A 71 -6.51 -0.24 -1.94
CA TRP A 71 -5.38 -1.02 -2.45
C TRP A 71 -5.50 -2.51 -2.10
N VAL A 72 -5.90 -2.82 -0.87
CA VAL A 72 -6.14 -4.21 -0.42
C VAL A 72 -7.28 -4.83 -1.22
N LEU A 73 -8.40 -4.13 -1.37
CA LEU A 73 -9.54 -4.61 -2.18
C LEU A 73 -9.13 -4.83 -3.64
N GLY A 74 -8.40 -3.88 -4.23
CA GLY A 74 -7.86 -4.02 -5.58
C GLY A 74 -6.94 -5.22 -5.73
N SER A 75 -6.11 -5.51 -4.73
CA SER A 75 -5.21 -6.67 -4.69
C SER A 75 -5.99 -7.99 -4.63
N VAL A 76 -7.03 -8.06 -3.80
CA VAL A 76 -7.92 -9.23 -3.72
C VAL A 76 -8.66 -9.44 -5.03
N LEU A 77 -9.23 -8.38 -5.61
CA LEU A 77 -9.93 -8.45 -6.90
C LEU A 77 -8.99 -8.91 -8.02
N LEU A 78 -7.75 -8.39 -8.06
CA LEU A 78 -6.76 -8.80 -9.05
C LEU A 78 -6.49 -10.31 -9.02
N MET A 79 -6.46 -10.92 -7.83
CA MET A 79 -6.27 -12.38 -7.69
C MET A 79 -7.49 -13.20 -8.10
N LEU A 80 -8.70 -12.65 -7.98
CA LEU A 80 -9.94 -13.40 -8.19
C LEU A 80 -10.57 -13.17 -9.58
N ALA A 81 -10.30 -12.04 -10.22
CA ALA A 81 -10.98 -11.62 -11.44
C ALA A 81 -10.46 -12.27 -12.72
N GLY A 82 -9.33 -12.99 -12.67
CA GLY A 82 -8.71 -13.62 -13.85
C GLY A 82 -8.14 -12.62 -14.86
N TRP A 83 -7.90 -11.36 -14.47
CA TRP A 83 -7.30 -10.35 -15.34
C TRP A 83 -5.80 -10.55 -15.58
N VAL A 84 -5.15 -11.32 -14.71
CA VAL A 84 -3.74 -11.69 -14.77
C VAL A 84 -3.59 -13.17 -14.46
N GLU A 85 -2.48 -13.77 -14.90
CA GLU A 85 -2.14 -15.17 -14.64
C GLU A 85 -0.80 -15.25 -13.88
N PRO A 86 -0.77 -14.91 -12.58
CA PRO A 86 0.43 -15.02 -11.77
C PRO A 86 0.76 -16.49 -11.52
N ASN A 87 2.04 -16.79 -11.29
CA ASN A 87 2.43 -18.08 -10.74
C ASN A 87 2.22 -18.10 -9.21
N ALA A 88 2.57 -19.21 -8.54
CA ALA A 88 2.43 -19.34 -7.10
C ALA A 88 3.15 -18.24 -6.30
N LEU A 89 4.33 -17.80 -6.76
CA LEU A 89 5.06 -16.68 -6.14
C LEU A 89 4.34 -15.34 -6.37
N GLY A 90 3.70 -15.14 -7.52
CA GLY A 90 2.91 -13.95 -7.78
C GLY A 90 1.67 -13.84 -6.90
N TYR A 91 0.94 -14.93 -6.68
CA TYR A 91 -0.15 -14.96 -5.71
C TYR A 91 0.35 -14.68 -4.29
N ALA A 92 1.44 -15.33 -3.88
CA ALA A 92 2.05 -15.08 -2.57
C ALA A 92 2.50 -13.62 -2.42
N PHE A 93 3.11 -13.04 -3.46
CA PHE A 93 3.55 -11.65 -3.49
C PHE A 93 2.36 -10.69 -3.28
N ILE A 94 1.28 -10.86 -4.05
CA ILE A 94 0.07 -10.02 -3.92
C ILE A 94 -0.56 -10.19 -2.55
N ALA A 95 -0.68 -11.43 -2.04
CA ALA A 95 -1.31 -11.70 -0.76
C ALA A 95 -0.51 -11.12 0.42
N VAL A 96 0.82 -11.27 0.42
CA VAL A 96 1.70 -10.78 1.50
C VAL A 96 1.69 -9.26 1.56
N GLN A 97 1.82 -8.58 0.42
CA GLN A 97 1.77 -7.11 0.41
C GLN A 97 0.39 -6.58 0.81
N ALA A 98 -0.70 -7.24 0.37
CA ALA A 98 -2.06 -6.85 0.76
C ALA A 98 -2.29 -7.02 2.28
N ALA A 99 -1.82 -8.13 2.85
CA ALA A 99 -1.92 -8.37 4.29
C ALA A 99 -1.10 -7.35 5.10
N ALA A 100 0.10 -6.99 4.63
CA ALA A 100 0.92 -5.97 5.27
C ALA A 100 0.24 -4.59 5.25
N VAL A 101 -0.33 -4.18 4.11
CA VAL A 101 -1.07 -2.92 3.96
C VAL A 101 -2.32 -2.92 4.86
N ALA A 102 -3.08 -4.01 4.90
CA ALA A 102 -4.26 -4.14 5.78
C ALA A 102 -3.91 -4.03 7.27
N LEU A 103 -2.79 -4.64 7.68
CA LEU A 103 -2.29 -4.53 9.05
C LEU A 103 -1.92 -3.08 9.39
N LEU A 104 -1.20 -2.39 8.51
CA LEU A 104 -0.82 -0.99 8.69
C LEU A 104 -2.06 -0.10 8.78
N ALA A 105 -3.02 -0.24 7.85
CA ALA A 105 -4.28 0.49 7.87
C ALA A 105 -5.07 0.27 9.18
N THR A 106 -5.09 -0.98 9.68
CA THR A 106 -5.73 -1.31 10.96
C THR A 106 -5.05 -0.60 12.13
N ILE A 107 -3.72 -0.62 12.19
CA ILE A 107 -2.94 0.07 13.23
C ILE A 107 -3.22 1.58 13.20
N GLU A 108 -3.24 2.17 12.01
CA GLU A 108 -3.52 3.59 11.81
C GLU A 108 -4.92 3.99 12.24
N PHE A 109 -5.92 3.19 11.87
CA PHE A 109 -7.30 3.38 12.28
C PHE A 109 -7.46 3.32 13.81
N LEU A 110 -6.84 2.32 14.45
CA LEU A 110 -6.87 2.19 15.91
C LEU A 110 -6.18 3.36 16.60
N ALA A 111 -5.03 3.83 16.07
CA ALA A 111 -4.34 5.00 16.58
C ALA A 111 -5.21 6.27 16.46
N LEU A 112 -5.87 6.47 15.33
CA LEU A 112 -6.77 7.60 15.09
C LEU A 112 -7.97 7.60 16.03
N ARG A 113 -8.57 6.42 16.29
CA ARG A 113 -9.66 6.28 17.27
C ARG A 113 -9.24 6.64 18.68
N ARG A 114 -8.04 6.23 19.12
CA ARG A 114 -7.50 6.58 20.45
C ARG A 114 -7.28 8.09 20.60
N LEU A 115 -6.72 8.75 19.58
CA LEU A 115 -6.55 10.20 19.57
C LEU A 115 -7.89 10.96 19.58
N SER A 116 -8.95 10.37 19.02
CA SER A 116 -10.30 10.94 19.06
C SER A 116 -10.91 10.84 20.45
N ALA A 117 -10.77 9.69 21.11
CA ALA A 117 -11.31 9.46 22.44
C ALA A 117 -10.58 10.28 23.52
N ALA A 118 -9.28 10.53 23.37
CA ALA A 118 -8.51 11.37 24.30
C ALA A 118 -8.77 12.88 24.16
N ALA A 119 -9.43 13.31 23.08
CA ALA A 119 -9.76 14.71 22.82
C ALA A 119 -11.24 15.05 23.12
N ALA A 120 -12.04 14.06 23.52
CA ALA A 120 -13.45 14.19 23.91
C ALA A 120 -13.56 14.17 25.44
#